data_AF-A0A7W0EJI4-F1
#
_entry.id   AF-A0A7W0EJI4-F1
#
_cell.length_a   1.000
_cell.length_b   1.000
_cell.length_c   1.000
_cell.angle_alpha   90.00
_cell.angle_beta   90.00
_cell.angle_gamma   90.00
#
_symmetry.space_group_name_H-M   'P 1'
#
loop_
_entity.id
_entity.type
_entity.pdbx_description
1 polymer ?
#
loop_
_entity_poly.entity_id
_entity_poly.type
_entity_poly.pdbx_seq_one_letter_code
_entity_poly.pdbx_strand_id
1 'polypeptide(L)'
;MEMNQWKSQSSPGKQVLLALLCLGVGLVLVVKFLDAPGQTVSNARAIMGLGALLLTIGVVGIATTGIETVIIDPKMRRITIDDVRLIGTKRRAISFSDIVNIRIGYLGKASNFVQFYYLVLQLKGGEEYSLFSPGRGYDGAMDQSVVEGWRRRLQGYLQN
;
A
#
# COMPACT_ATOMS: atom_id res chain seq x y z
N MET A 1 4.19 29.77 -12.24
CA MET A 1 3.50 28.52 -11.83
C MET A 1 3.28 28.59 -10.34
N GLU A 2 2.05 28.56 -9.86
CA GLU A 2 1.80 28.49 -8.41
C GLU A 2 2.38 27.19 -7.85
N MET A 3 3.35 27.31 -6.93
CA MET A 3 3.96 26.18 -6.22
C MET A 3 3.03 25.73 -5.10
N ASN A 4 1.89 25.15 -5.49
CA ASN A 4 0.91 24.62 -4.56
C ASN A 4 1.37 23.26 -4.02
N GLN A 5 1.21 23.08 -2.71
CA GLN A 5 1.47 21.84 -1.99
C GLN A 5 0.73 20.69 -2.68
N TRP A 6 1.44 19.61 -2.99
CA TRP A 6 0.84 18.43 -3.60
C TRP A 6 0.65 17.37 -2.52
N LYS A 7 -0.61 17.03 -2.24
CA LYS A 7 -1.00 15.95 -1.33
C LYS A 7 -1.58 14.79 -2.13
N SER A 8 -1.13 13.58 -1.82
CA SER A 8 -1.65 12.33 -2.38
C SER A 8 -1.87 11.33 -1.24
N GLN A 9 -2.91 10.51 -1.33
CA GLN A 9 -3.32 9.58 -0.28
C GLN A 9 -3.59 8.21 -0.90
N SER A 10 -3.14 7.15 -0.24
CA SER A 10 -3.42 5.77 -0.65
C SER A 10 -4.87 5.40 -0.35
N SER A 11 -5.45 4.49 -1.14
CA SER A 11 -6.80 3.96 -0.93
C SER A 11 -6.75 2.59 -0.21
N PRO A 12 -7.10 2.51 1.10
CA PRO A 12 -7.04 1.24 1.84
C PRO A 12 -8.19 0.27 1.50
N GLY A 13 -9.19 0.71 0.75
CA GLY A 13 -10.49 0.04 0.64
C GLY A 13 -10.43 -1.41 0.17
N LYS A 14 -9.53 -1.75 -0.76
CA LYS A 14 -9.41 -3.12 -1.28
C LYS A 14 -8.80 -4.10 -0.25
N GLN A 15 -7.85 -3.64 0.56
CA GLN A 15 -7.23 -4.47 1.61
C GLN A 15 -8.20 -4.71 2.77
N VAL A 16 -8.94 -3.68 3.18
CA VAL A 16 -9.98 -3.78 4.21
C VAL A 16 -11.09 -4.73 3.78
N LEU A 17 -11.60 -4.59 2.56
CA LEU A 17 -12.66 -5.45 2.04
C LEU A 17 -12.26 -6.93 2.03
N LEU A 18 -11.06 -7.24 1.52
CA LEU A 18 -10.55 -8.61 1.50
C LEU A 18 -10.38 -9.18 2.91
N ALA A 19 -9.84 -8.39 3.83
CA ALA A 19 -9.66 -8.81 5.22
C ALA A 19 -11.00 -9.09 5.92
N LEU A 20 -12.03 -8.26 5.68
CA LEU A 20 -13.38 -8.48 6.19
C LEU A 20 -14.02 -9.74 5.62
N LEU A 21 -13.83 -10.02 4.32
CA LEU A 21 -14.31 -11.26 3.70
C LEU A 21 -13.63 -12.49 4.31
N CYS A 22 -12.31 -12.44 4.50
CA CYS A 22 -11.57 -13.51 5.17
C CYS A 22 -12.09 -13.75 6.60
N LEU A 23 -12.35 -12.68 7.36
CA LEU A 23 -12.92 -12.80 8.70
C LEU A 23 -14.33 -13.42 8.68
N GLY A 24 -15.21 -12.93 7.82
CA GLY A 24 -16.58 -13.41 7.73
C GLY A 24 -16.67 -14.88 7.34
N VAL A 25 -15.96 -15.28 6.28
CA VAL A 25 -15.92 -16.68 5.82
C VAL A 25 -15.27 -17.56 6.89
N GLY A 26 -14.15 -17.13 7.45
CA GLY A 26 -13.44 -17.88 8.50
C GLY A 26 -14.33 -18.14 9.72
N LEU A 27 -15.06 -17.13 10.18
CA LEU A 27 -15.98 -17.24 11.32
C LEU A 27 -17.11 -18.23 11.03
N VAL A 28 -17.72 -18.16 9.85
CA VAL A 28 -18.80 -19.07 9.44
C VAL A 28 -18.31 -20.52 9.43
N LEU A 29 -17.13 -20.78 8.89
CA LEU A 29 -16.54 -22.12 8.84
C LEU A 29 -16.24 -22.67 10.24
N VAL A 30 -15.68 -21.85 11.14
CA VAL A 30 -15.40 -22.29 12.51
C VAL A 30 -16.70 -22.58 13.26
N VAL A 31 -17.68 -21.66 13.25
CA VAL A 31 -18.92 -21.81 14.03
C VAL A 31 -19.77 -22.97 13.54
N LYS A 32 -19.92 -23.15 12.22
CA LYS A 32 -20.77 -24.21 11.65
C LYS A 32 -20.24 -25.61 11.91
N PHE A 33 -18.92 -25.76 12.07
CA PHE A 33 -18.27 -27.05 12.25
C PHE A 33 -17.75 -27.27 13.68
N LEU A 34 -17.99 -26.31 14.59
CA LEU A 34 -17.65 -26.43 16.01
C LEU A 34 -18.48 -27.52 16.71
N ASP A 35 -19.77 -27.62 16.35
CA ASP A 35 -20.74 -28.51 16.99
C ASP A 35 -21.28 -29.60 16.05
N ALA A 36 -20.66 -29.84 14.87
CA ALA A 36 -21.19 -30.77 13.88
C ALA A 36 -21.09 -32.24 14.37
N PRO A 37 -22.20 -32.88 14.80
CA PRO A 37 -22.18 -34.26 15.27
C PRO A 37 -22.31 -35.16 14.04
N GLY A 38 -21.30 -35.99 13.74
CA GLY A 38 -21.43 -37.08 12.76
C GLY A 38 -20.76 -36.89 11.39
N GLN A 39 -19.93 -35.88 11.18
CA GLN A 39 -19.01 -35.89 10.04
C GLN A 39 -17.78 -36.76 10.36
N THR A 40 -17.23 -37.45 9.35
CA THR A 40 -15.93 -38.13 9.45
C THR A 40 -14.91 -37.14 10.01
N VAL A 41 -14.41 -37.42 11.21
CA VAL A 41 -13.67 -36.49 12.11
C VAL A 41 -12.53 -35.73 11.42
N SER A 42 -11.97 -36.28 10.34
CA SER A 42 -10.93 -35.65 9.52
C SER A 42 -11.40 -34.42 8.73
N ASN A 43 -12.57 -34.48 8.08
CA ASN A 43 -13.06 -33.40 7.20
C ASN A 43 -13.51 -32.17 8.01
N ALA A 44 -14.19 -32.40 9.13
CA ALA A 44 -14.62 -31.31 10.02
C ALA A 44 -13.41 -30.55 10.60
N ARG A 45 -12.36 -31.26 11.03
CA ARG A 45 -11.11 -30.64 11.51
C ARG A 45 -10.38 -29.84 10.44
N ALA A 46 -10.35 -30.32 9.20
CA ALA A 46 -9.73 -29.60 8.09
C ALA A 46 -10.47 -28.28 7.79
N ILE A 47 -11.80 -28.30 7.79
CA ILE A 47 -12.63 -27.13 7.55
C ILE A 47 -12.49 -26.10 8.70
N MET A 48 -12.45 -26.56 9.95
CA MET A 48 -12.15 -25.69 11.09
C MET A 48 -10.75 -25.06 11.00
N GLY A 49 -9.73 -25.84 10.60
CA GLY A 49 -8.37 -25.35 10.40
C GLY A 49 -8.30 -24.28 9.31
N LEU A 50 -9.02 -24.48 8.19
CA LEU A 50 -9.15 -23.47 7.15
C LEU A 50 -9.87 -22.21 7.66
N GLY A 51 -10.94 -22.37 8.44
CA GLY A 51 -11.65 -21.26 9.06
C GLY A 51 -10.75 -20.44 9.99
N ALA A 52 -9.98 -21.10 10.85
CA ALA A 52 -9.01 -20.46 11.73
C ALA A 52 -7.91 -19.73 10.93
N LEU A 53 -7.39 -20.34 9.87
CA LEU A 53 -6.41 -19.71 8.99
C LEU A 53 -6.96 -18.43 8.35
N LEU A 54 -8.19 -18.47 7.83
CA LEU A 54 -8.85 -17.31 7.23
C LEU A 54 -9.09 -16.19 8.26
N LEU A 55 -9.45 -16.54 9.50
CA LEU A 55 -9.55 -15.57 10.59
C LEU A 55 -8.20 -14.92 10.87
N THR A 56 -7.12 -15.69 10.97
CA THR A 56 -5.77 -15.16 11.19
C THR A 56 -5.35 -14.22 10.06
N ILE A 57 -5.57 -14.61 8.80
CA ILE A 57 -5.28 -13.77 7.63
C ILE A 57 -6.10 -12.47 7.69
N GLY A 58 -7.38 -12.55 8.04
CA GLY A 58 -8.25 -11.38 8.18
C GLY A 58 -7.78 -10.41 9.27
N VAL A 59 -7.43 -10.92 10.46
CA VAL A 59 -6.92 -10.09 11.57
C VAL A 59 -5.60 -9.42 11.17
N VAL A 60 -4.66 -10.18 10.60
CA VAL A 60 -3.37 -9.64 10.15
C VAL A 60 -3.57 -8.61 9.02
N GLY A 61 -4.49 -8.87 8.09
CA GLY A 61 -4.86 -7.94 7.01
C GLY A 61 -5.38 -6.60 7.55
N ILE A 62 -6.25 -6.62 8.55
CA ILE A 62 -6.72 -5.39 9.20
C ILE A 62 -5.59 -4.68 9.94
N ALA A 63 -4.80 -5.42 10.73
CA ALA A 63 -3.69 -4.86 11.50
C ALA A 63 -2.61 -4.20 10.60
N THR A 64 -2.44 -4.71 9.38
CA THR A 64 -1.48 -4.20 8.40
C THR A 64 -2.04 -3.13 7.47
N THR A 65 -3.37 -2.92 7.48
CA THR A 65 -4.01 -1.87 6.72
C THR A 65 -3.55 -0.51 7.25
N GLY A 66 -3.15 0.37 6.33
CA GLY A 66 -2.78 1.73 6.67
C GLY A 66 -3.01 2.70 5.54
N ILE A 67 -3.19 3.96 5.92
CA ILE A 67 -3.27 5.09 5.01
C ILE A 67 -1.89 5.72 4.92
N GLU A 68 -1.28 5.68 3.75
CA GLU A 68 -0.07 6.43 3.44
C GLU A 68 -0.47 7.75 2.76
N THR A 69 -0.01 8.85 3.34
CA THR A 69 -0.23 10.22 2.84
C THR A 69 1.11 10.81 2.47
N VAL A 70 1.26 11.17 1.19
CA VAL A 70 2.45 11.83 0.65
C VAL A 70 2.14 13.30 0.48
N ILE A 71 2.95 14.14 1.09
CA ILE A 71 2.84 15.59 1.07
C ILE A 71 4.15 16.15 0.52
N ILE A 72 4.11 16.69 -0.67
CA ILE A 72 5.23 17.40 -1.28
C ILE A 72 5.00 18.89 -1.06
N ASP A 73 5.90 19.49 -0.29
CA ASP A 73 5.89 20.91 0.05
C ASP A 73 7.06 21.62 -0.65
N PRO A 74 6.79 22.31 -1.77
CA PRO A 74 7.83 23.01 -2.51
C PRO A 74 8.38 24.24 -1.76
N LYS A 75 7.59 24.86 -0.87
CA LYS A 75 8.01 26.04 -0.11
C LYS A 75 9.01 25.67 0.97
N MET A 76 8.75 24.56 1.67
CA MET A 76 9.67 24.00 2.65
C MET A 76 10.73 23.06 2.05
N ARG A 77 10.75 22.91 0.71
CA ARG A 77 11.64 22.03 -0.05
C ARG A 77 11.75 20.61 0.54
N ARG A 78 10.62 20.03 0.92
CA ARG A 78 10.58 18.71 1.58
C ARG A 78 9.40 17.86 1.13
N ILE A 79 9.59 16.56 1.21
CA ILE A 79 8.53 15.56 1.06
C ILE A 79 8.29 14.94 2.42
N THR A 80 7.05 14.95 2.88
CA THR A 80 6.61 14.26 4.10
C THR A 80 5.76 13.06 3.68
N ILE A 81 6.06 11.90 4.26
CA ILE A 81 5.29 10.68 4.12
C ILE A 81 4.79 10.28 5.50
N ASP A 82 3.47 10.28 5.66
CA ASP A 82 2.78 9.85 6.87
C ASP A 82 2.08 8.52 6.61
N ASP A 83 2.53 7.45 7.25
CA ASP A 83 1.92 6.12 7.20
C ASP A 83 1.20 5.85 8.52
N VAL A 84 -0.13 5.96 8.50
CA VAL A 84 -1.00 5.73 9.66
C VAL A 84 -1.58 4.32 9.55
N ARG A 85 -1.24 3.45 10.51
CA ARG A 85 -1.75 2.08 10.62
C ARG A 85 -2.51 1.91 11.92
N LEU A 86 -3.23 0.78 12.04
CA LEU A 86 -3.85 0.40 13.30
C LEU A 86 -2.82 0.27 14.43
N ILE A 87 -1.63 -0.24 14.11
CA ILE A 87 -0.50 -0.44 15.04
C ILE A 87 0.55 0.66 14.83
N GLY A 88 0.14 1.90 15.05
CA GLY A 88 1.04 3.06 15.12
C GLY A 88 1.16 3.89 13.85
N THR A 89 1.87 5.00 13.97
CA THR A 89 2.10 5.96 12.89
C THR A 89 3.60 6.07 12.63
N LYS A 90 3.99 5.95 11.36
CA LYS A 90 5.37 6.17 10.91
C LYS A 90 5.41 7.42 10.03
N ARG A 91 6.24 8.38 10.41
CA ARG A 91 6.47 9.60 9.64
C ARG A 91 7.90 9.62 9.11
N ARG A 92 8.06 9.90 7.81
CA ARG A 92 9.36 10.14 7.19
C ARG A 92 9.34 11.50 6.51
N ALA A 93 10.40 12.27 6.68
CA ALA A 93 10.64 13.49 5.92
C ALA A 93 11.89 13.30 5.06
N ILE A 94 11.82 13.71 3.79
CA ILE A 94 12.92 13.66 2.82
C ILE A 94 13.13 15.08 2.31
N SER A 95 14.32 15.63 2.48
CA SER A 95 14.67 16.94 1.92
C SER A 95 14.84 16.84 0.41
N PHE A 96 14.46 17.88 -0.34
CA PHE A 96 14.75 17.96 -1.77
C PHE A 96 16.26 17.93 -2.05
N SER A 97 17.07 18.48 -1.13
CA SER A 97 18.52 18.44 -1.23
C SER A 97 19.09 17.03 -1.24
N ASP A 98 18.34 16.05 -0.73
CA ASP A 98 18.81 14.68 -0.59
C ASP A 98 18.44 13.83 -1.81
N ILE A 99 17.57 14.34 -2.68
CA ILE A 99 17.12 13.66 -3.89
C ILE A 99 18.10 13.94 -5.04
N VAL A 100 18.74 12.89 -5.54
CA VAL A 100 19.70 12.96 -6.65
C VAL A 100 19.01 12.69 -7.98
N ASN A 101 18.05 11.77 -8.00
CA ASN A 101 17.34 11.39 -9.21
C ASN A 101 15.93 10.90 -8.89
N ILE A 102 15.04 10.96 -9.88
CA ILE A 102 13.67 10.44 -9.80
C ILE A 102 13.45 9.52 -10.98
N ARG A 103 13.09 8.27 -10.70
CA ARG A 103 12.79 7.24 -11.71
C ARG A 103 11.37 6.73 -11.54
N ILE A 104 10.86 6.05 -12.57
CA ILE A 104 9.59 5.32 -12.49
C ILE A 104 9.91 3.86 -12.24
N GLY A 105 9.44 3.35 -11.11
CA GLY A 105 9.38 1.92 -10.82
C GLY A 105 8.05 1.34 -11.31
N TYR A 106 8.02 0.02 -11.47
CA TYR A 106 6.84 -0.72 -11.87
C TYR A 106 6.71 -2.01 -11.06
N LEU A 107 5.47 -2.38 -10.75
CA LEU A 107 5.14 -3.64 -10.10
C LEU A 107 4.28 -4.49 -11.05
N GLY A 108 4.85 -5.60 -11.52
CA GLY A 108 4.22 -6.57 -12.42
C GLY A 108 5.23 -7.27 -13.34
N LYS A 109 4.90 -8.45 -13.87
CA LYS A 109 5.68 -9.16 -14.90
C LYS A 109 5.02 -8.96 -16.27
N ALA A 110 5.83 -8.85 -17.33
CA ALA A 110 5.38 -8.70 -18.72
C ALA A 110 4.44 -9.81 -19.22
N SER A 111 4.42 -10.97 -18.56
CA SER A 111 3.51 -12.08 -18.90
C SER A 111 2.08 -11.92 -18.40
N ASN A 112 1.79 -10.96 -17.49
CA ASN A 112 0.48 -10.85 -16.79
C ASN A 112 -0.08 -9.42 -16.70
N PHE A 113 0.33 -8.51 -17.59
CA PHE A 113 0.00 -7.07 -17.55
C PHE A 113 0.62 -6.32 -16.35
N VAL A 114 1.42 -5.29 -16.65
CA VAL A 114 1.94 -4.36 -15.62
C VAL A 114 0.75 -3.65 -14.98
N GLN A 115 0.56 -3.81 -13.67
CA GLN A 115 -0.63 -3.28 -12.98
C GLN A 115 -0.37 -1.94 -12.27
N PHE A 116 0.88 -1.60 -11.92
CA PHE A 116 1.17 -0.38 -11.15
C PHE A 116 2.52 0.25 -11.49
N TYR A 117 2.53 1.56 -11.62
CA TYR A 117 3.68 2.45 -11.75
C TYR A 117 3.80 3.31 -10.49
N TYR A 118 5.03 3.63 -10.08
CA TYR A 118 5.30 4.47 -8.91
C TYR A 118 6.61 5.25 -9.08
N LEU A 119 6.79 6.32 -8.31
CA LEU A 119 8.03 7.09 -8.31
C LEU A 119 9.04 6.49 -7.33
N VAL A 120 10.28 6.34 -7.78
CA VAL A 120 11.43 5.96 -6.97
C VAL A 120 12.38 7.16 -6.88
N LEU A 121 12.64 7.59 -5.66
CA LEU A 121 13.62 8.62 -5.34
C LEU A 121 14.96 7.96 -5.08
N GLN A 122 15.98 8.36 -5.81
CA GLN A 122 17.36 7.99 -5.51
C GLN A 122 17.97 9.06 -4.61
N LEU A 123 18.36 8.69 -3.40
CA LEU A 123 18.87 9.63 -2.41
C LEU A 123 20.40 9.67 -2.41
N LYS A 124 20.99 10.76 -1.90
CA LYS A 124 22.45 10.99 -1.85
C LYS A 124 23.23 9.89 -1.14
N GLY A 125 22.61 9.24 -0.15
CA GLY A 125 23.20 8.10 0.56
C GLY A 125 23.23 6.79 -0.24
N GLY A 126 22.78 6.79 -1.50
CA GLY A 126 22.66 5.59 -2.34
C GLY A 126 21.40 4.77 -2.05
N GLU A 127 20.62 5.13 -1.02
CA GLU A 127 19.34 4.50 -0.74
C GLU A 127 18.28 4.89 -1.80
N GLU A 128 17.42 3.93 -2.13
CA GLU A 128 16.26 4.16 -2.98
C GLU A 128 14.98 4.17 -2.12
N TYR A 129 14.12 5.15 -2.36
CA TYR A 129 12.85 5.28 -1.67
C TYR A 129 11.69 5.29 -2.65
N SER A 130 10.79 4.32 -2.51
CA SER A 130 9.53 4.31 -3.25
C SER A 130 8.60 5.37 -2.64
N LEU A 131 8.35 6.45 -3.37
CA LEU A 131 7.56 7.57 -2.88
C LEU A 131 6.10 7.18 -2.64
N PHE A 132 5.62 6.25 -3.47
CA PHE A 132 4.32 5.63 -3.36
C PHE A 132 4.54 4.14 -3.18
N SER A 133 4.35 3.64 -1.95
CA SER A 133 4.62 2.24 -1.62
C SER A 133 3.83 1.30 -2.56
N PRO A 134 4.49 0.33 -3.22
CA PRO A 134 3.80 -0.60 -4.11
C PRO A 134 2.71 -1.37 -3.37
N GLY A 135 1.55 -1.58 -4.02
CA GLY A 135 0.42 -2.33 -3.44
C GLY A 135 -0.53 -1.52 -2.54
N ARG A 136 -0.25 -0.23 -2.28
CA ARG A 136 -1.14 0.67 -1.50
C ARG A 136 -2.22 1.38 -2.32
N GLY A 137 -2.11 1.34 -3.66
CA GLY A 137 -3.12 1.85 -4.59
C GLY A 137 -3.32 3.37 -4.49
N TYR A 138 -2.63 4.11 -5.36
CA TYR A 138 -2.79 5.55 -5.51
C TYR A 138 -3.56 5.87 -6.78
N ASP A 139 -4.34 6.95 -6.76
CA ASP A 139 -5.06 7.41 -7.94
C ASP A 139 -4.09 7.69 -9.09
N GLY A 140 -4.35 7.13 -10.26
CA GLY A 140 -3.47 7.27 -11.43
C GLY A 140 -2.22 6.38 -11.43
N ALA A 141 -1.97 5.58 -10.37
CA ALA A 141 -0.81 4.66 -10.35
C ALA A 141 -0.91 3.52 -11.39
N MET A 142 -2.08 3.29 -11.99
CA MET A 142 -2.24 2.33 -13.08
C MET A 142 -1.93 2.93 -14.46
N ASP A 143 -1.75 4.26 -14.55
CA ASP A 143 -1.49 4.98 -15.79
C ASP A 143 -0.07 5.56 -15.79
N GLN A 144 0.77 5.04 -16.67
CA GLN A 144 2.16 5.50 -16.81
C GLN A 144 2.24 6.99 -17.13
N SER A 145 1.31 7.53 -17.92
CA SER A 145 1.32 8.94 -18.32
C SER A 145 1.07 9.88 -17.13
N VAL A 146 0.24 9.45 -16.17
CA VAL A 146 -0.04 10.17 -14.94
C VAL A 146 1.19 10.18 -14.04
N VAL A 147 1.84 9.02 -13.85
CA VAL A 147 3.07 8.90 -13.05
C VAL A 147 4.24 9.66 -13.68
N GLU A 148 4.33 9.69 -15.00
CA GLU A 148 5.28 10.52 -15.74
C GLU A 148 4.99 12.02 -15.57
N GLY A 149 3.71 12.41 -15.52
CA GLY A 149 3.29 13.76 -15.12
C GLY A 149 3.76 14.11 -13.70
N TRP A 150 3.63 13.19 -12.75
CA TRP A 150 4.14 13.37 -11.39
C TRP A 150 5.66 13.54 -11.35
N ARG A 151 6.40 12.72 -12.10
CA ARG A 151 7.86 12.82 -12.24
C ARG A 151 8.25 14.21 -12.71
N ARG A 152 7.65 14.68 -13.81
CA ARG A 152 7.92 16.01 -14.38
C ARG A 152 7.60 17.13 -13.40
N ARG A 153 6.46 17.04 -12.70
CA ARG A 153 6.07 18.01 -11.66
C ARG A 153 7.10 18.07 -10.53
N LEU A 154 7.51 16.92 -10.02
CA LEU A 154 8.49 16.85 -8.92
C LEU A 154 9.87 17.33 -9.37
N GLN A 155 10.31 16.98 -10.59
CA GLN A 155 11.55 17.51 -11.17
C GLN A 155 11.52 19.03 -11.27
N GLY A 156 10.39 19.62 -11.68
CA GLY A 156 10.20 21.07 -11.70
C GLY A 156 10.33 21.70 -10.31
N TYR A 157 9.94 21.01 -9.24
CA TYR A 157 10.13 21.49 -7.87
C TYR A 157 11.57 21.36 -7.37
N LEU A 158 12.37 20.44 -7.92
CA LEU A 158 13.78 20.27 -7.53
C LEU A 158 14.71 21.28 -8.22
N GLN A 159 14.36 21.72 -9.43
CA GLN A 159 15.17 22.64 -10.24
C GLN A 159 14.97 24.13 -9.90
N ASN A 160 13.83 24.46 -9.28
CA ASN A 160 13.57 25.79 -8.69
C ASN A 160 13.98 25.80 -7.21
#